data_AF-A0A354FEA8-F1
#
_entry.id   AF-A0A354FEA8-F1
#
_cell.length_a   1.000
_cell.length_b   1.000
_cell.length_c   1.000
_cell.angle_alpha   90.00
_cell.angle_beta   90.00
_cell.angle_gamma   90.00
#
_symmetry.space_group_name_H-M   'P 1'
#
loop_
_entity.id
_entity.type
_entity.pdbx_description
1 polymer ?
#
loop_
_entity_poly.entity_id
_entity_poly.type
_entity_poly.pdbx_seq_one_letter_code
_entity_poly.pdbx_strand_id
1 'polypeptide(L)' 'IGLLLGMELDRPGQEMVALCQDRGLLINCTAERVIRFMPPLITTREEVDEAVGILDEALRVFQERG' A
#
# COMPACT_ATOMS: atom_id res chain seq x y z
N ILE A 1 16.99 -6.70 8.93
CA ILE A 1 15.89 -6.32 7.99
C ILE A 1 14.85 -5.56 8.81
N GLY A 2 14.22 -4.51 8.27
CA GLY A 2 13.27 -3.63 8.97
C GLY A 2 11.95 -3.47 8.22
N LEU A 3 11.06 -2.60 8.71
CA LEU A 3 9.69 -2.43 8.19
C LEU A 3 9.51 -1.21 7.26
N LEU A 4 10.59 -0.51 6.91
CA LEU A 4 10.55 0.52 5.87
C LEU A 4 10.70 -0.16 4.51
N LEU A 5 9.58 -0.36 3.81
CA LEU A 5 9.52 -1.10 2.55
C LEU A 5 9.01 -0.19 1.42
N GLY A 6 9.49 -0.47 0.20
CA GLY A 6 9.05 0.20 -1.02
C GLY A 6 8.55 -0.80 -2.06
N MET A 7 7.45 -0.48 -2.72
CA MET A 7 6.91 -1.21 -3.86
C MET A 7 6.84 -0.27 -5.06
N GLU A 8 7.61 -0.55 -6.10
CA GLU A 8 7.58 0.21 -7.35
C GLU A 8 6.43 -0.29 -8.23
N LEU A 9 5.67 0.66 -8.77
CA LEU A 9 4.60 0.45 -9.72
C LEU A 9 5.09 0.76 -11.14
N ASP A 10 4.46 0.15 -12.13
CA ASP A 10 4.72 0.39 -13.55
C ASP A 10 4.10 1.70 -14.08
N ARG A 11 3.21 2.32 -13.29
CA ARG A 11 2.47 3.54 -13.61
C ARG A 11 2.24 4.43 -12.38
N PRO A 12 1.74 5.67 -12.53
CA PRO A 12 1.53 6.59 -11.40
C PRO A 12 0.67 6.00 -10.28
N GLY A 13 1.14 6.11 -9.03
CA GLY A 13 0.57 5.43 -7.87
C GLY A 13 -0.46 6.22 -7.05
N GLN A 14 -0.86 7.42 -7.48
CA GLN A 14 -1.83 8.23 -6.71
C GLN A 14 -3.16 7.50 -6.52
N GLU A 15 -3.66 6.81 -7.55
CA GLU A 15 -4.90 6.05 -7.45
C GLU A 15 -4.77 4.89 -6.45
N MET A 16 -3.63 4.20 -6.44
CA MET A 16 -3.35 3.13 -5.48
C MET A 16 -3.41 3.64 -4.03
N VAL A 17 -2.86 4.84 -3.77
CA VAL A 17 -2.95 5.48 -2.45
C VAL A 17 -4.40 5.76 -2.07
N ALA A 18 -5.20 6.30 -2.99
CA ALA A 18 -6.62 6.57 -2.74
C ALA A 18 -7.40 5.28 -2.44
N LEU A 19 -7.18 4.22 -3.23
CA LEU A 19 -7.84 2.91 -3.04
C LEU A 19 -7.53 2.30 -1.67
N CYS A 20 -6.28 2.37 -1.21
CA CYS A 20 -5.89 1.91 0.12
C CYS A 20 -6.50 2.79 1.22
N GLN A 21 -6.46 4.11 1.06
CA GLN A 21 -6.97 5.07 2.03
C GLN A 21 -8.48 4.89 2.25
N ASP A 22 -9.26 4.70 1.19
CA ASP A 22 -10.71 4.45 1.25
C ASP A 22 -11.06 3.17 2.02
N ARG A 23 -10.11 2.23 2.13
CA ARG A 23 -10.24 0.95 2.83
C ARG A 23 -9.61 0.96 4.23
N GLY A 24 -9.12 2.10 4.69
CA GLY A 24 -8.54 2.26 6.03
C GLY A 24 -7.02 2.03 6.12
N LEU A 25 -6.33 1.81 4.99
CA LEU A 25 -4.88 1.66 4.97
C LEU A 25 -4.18 2.96 4.52
N LEU A 26 -3.46 3.59 5.43
CA LEU A 26 -2.68 4.79 5.14
C LEU A 26 -1.28 4.43 4.62
N ILE A 27 -1.05 4.72 3.35
CA ILE A 27 0.25 4.59 2.67
C ILE A 27 0.57 5.90 1.94
N ASN A 28 1.81 6.05 1.49
CA ASN A 28 2.15 7.14 0.59
C ASN A 28 2.80 6.64 -0.69
N CYS A 29 2.67 7.44 -1.75
CA CYS A 29 3.41 7.28 -2.99
C CYS A 29 4.49 8.37 -3.04
N THR A 30 5.73 7.97 -3.28
CA THR A 30 6.87 8.86 -3.53
C THR A 30 7.40 8.64 -4.95
N ALA A 31 8.13 9.61 -5.49
CA ALA A 31 8.70 9.54 -6.83
C ALA A 31 7.66 9.10 -7.90
N GLU A 32 6.41 9.54 -7.74
CA GLU A 32 5.23 9.25 -8.59
C GLU A 32 4.78 7.79 -8.68
N ARG A 33 5.66 6.81 -8.44
CA ARG A 33 5.40 5.38 -8.69
C ARG A 33 5.79 4.44 -7.54
N VAL A 34 6.37 4.93 -6.45
CA VAL A 34 6.87 4.07 -5.36
C VAL A 34 5.96 4.19 -4.14
N ILE A 35 5.20 3.13 -3.85
CA ILE A 35 4.44 3.01 -2.61
C ILE A 35 5.40 2.72 -1.46
N ARG A 36 5.30 3.45 -0.35
CA ARG A 36 6.06 3.13 0.87
C ARG A 36 5.17 2.60 1.97
N PHE A 37 5.65 1.56 2.62
CA PHE A 37 5.11 1.00 3.84
C PHE A 37 6.06 1.35 4.97
N MET A 38 5.52 1.98 6.01
CA MET A 38 6.27 2.36 7.20
C MET A 38 5.35 2.23 8.42
N PRO A 39 4.94 1.00 8.78
CA PRO A 39 4.13 0.78 9.96
C PRO A 39 4.93 1.11 11.24
N PRO A 40 4.25 1.39 12.36
CA PRO A 40 4.86 1.44 13.67
C PRO A 40 5.67 0.17 13.99
N LEU A 41 6.76 0.28 14.74
CA LEU A 41 7.58 -0.89 15.14
C LEU A 41 6.90 -1.81 16.16
N ILE A 42 5.77 -1.37 16.71
CA ILE A 42 4.92 -2.13 17.64
C ILE A 42 3.77 -2.84 16.92
N THR A 43 3.70 -2.74 15.59
CA THR A 43 2.64 -3.37 14.79
C THR A 43 2.64 -4.89 14.96
N THR A 44 1.45 -5.46 15.08
CA THR A 44 1.26 -6.90 15.26
C THR A 44 1.23 -7.63 13.92
N ARG A 45 1.32 -8.97 13.97
CA ARG A 45 1.19 -9.78 12.75
C ARG A 45 -0.23 -9.65 12.17
N GLU A 46 -1.22 -9.62 13.03
CA GLU A 46 -2.63 -9.53 12.65
C GLU A 46 -2.93 -8.20 11.92
N GLU A 47 -2.36 -7.08 12.40
CA GLU A 47 -2.45 -5.78 11.74
C GLU A 47 -1.75 -5.78 10.37
N VAL A 48 -0.63 -6.49 10.22
CA VAL A 48 0.03 -6.67 8.92
C VAL A 48 -0.84 -7.50 7.99
N ASP A 49 -1.42 -8.59 8.47
CA ASP A 49 -2.29 -9.46 7.66
C ASP A 49 -3.54 -8.68 7.18
N GLU A 50 -4.12 -7.82 8.03
CA GLU A 50 -5.20 -6.90 7.64
C GLU A 50 -4.75 -5.90 6.56
N ALA A 51 -3.60 -5.25 6.77
CA ALA A 51 -3.04 -4.30 5.79
C ALA A 51 -2.75 -4.96 4.43
N VAL A 52 -2.23 -6.20 4.44
CA VAL A 52 -1.99 -6.98 3.22
C VAL A 52 -3.31 -7.33 2.54
N GLY A 53 -4.35 -7.71 3.29
CA GLY A 53 -5.69 -7.95 2.73
C GLY A 53 -6.28 -6.71 2.04
N ILE A 54 -6.14 -5.53 2.66
CA ILE A 54 -6.54 -4.26 2.04
C ILE A 54 -5.73 -3.98 0.77
N LEU A 55 -4.41 -4.22 0.83
CA LEU A 55 -3.50 -4.02 -0.29
C LEU A 55 -3.86 -4.92 -1.48
N ASP A 56 -4.18 -6.19 -1.25
CA ASP A 56 -4.58 -7.15 -2.29
C ASP A 56 -5.84 -6.70 -3.03
N GLU A 57 -6.87 -6.27 -2.30
CA GLU A 57 -8.11 -5.78 -2.91
C GLU A 57 -7.88 -4.45 -3.65
N ALA A 58 -7.06 -3.56 -3.10
CA ALA A 58 -6.68 -2.33 -3.79
C ALA A 58 -5.89 -2.61 -5.08
N LEU A 59 -4.95 -3.57 -5.06
CA LEU A 59 -4.17 -3.98 -6.22
C LEU A 59 -5.04 -4.57 -7.33
N ARG A 60 -6.04 -5.41 -7.00
CA ARG A 60 -6.98 -5.94 -7.99
C ARG A 60 -7.72 -4.83 -8.71
N VAL A 61 -8.32 -3.90 -7.96
CA VAL A 61 -9.05 -2.77 -8.55
C VAL A 61 -8.11 -1.87 -9.35
N PHE A 62 -6.90 -1.62 -8.82
CA PHE A 62 -5.90 -0.83 -9.52
C PHE A 62 -5.55 -1.47 -10.87
N GLN A 63 -5.36 -2.79 -10.93
CA GLN A 63 -5.06 -3.55 -12.15
C GLN A 63 -6.19 -3.50 -13.18
N GLU A 64 -7.45 -3.61 -12.75
CA GLU A 64 -8.62 -3.57 -13.65
C GLU A 64 -8.81 -2.21 -14.34
N ARG A 65 -8.28 -1.13 -13.75
CA ARG A 65 -8.51 0.25 -14.20
C ARG A 65 -7.46 0.82 -15.14
N GLY A 66 -6.39 0.08 -15.45
CA GLY A 66 -5.34 0.60 -16.32
C GLY A 66 -4.72 -0.42 -17.24
#